data_AF-X1U8B4-F1
#
_entry.id   AF-X1U8B4-F1
#
_cell.length_a   1.000
_cell.length_b   1.000
_cell.length_c   1.000
_cell.angle_alpha   90.00
_cell.angle_beta   90.00
_cell.angle_gamma   90.00
#
_symmetry.space_group_name_H-M   'P 1'
#
loop_
_entity.id
_entity.type
_entity.pdbx_description
1 polymer ?
#
loop_
_entity_poly.entity_id
_entity_poly.type
_entity_poly.pdbx_seq_one_letter_code
_entity_poly.pdbx_strand_id
1 'polypeptide(L)'
;FSFGEAFFRGVGCNWLVCLAIWLSVASKDITGKILGIYFPIMTFVALGFEHSIANMFFIPMGLLLKNDIDILTMSGLTGKLSNLTLQRFFVNNLIPVTLGNIIGGSLFVSVVYWLIYLRRN
;
A
#
# COMPACT_ATOMS: atom_id res chain seq x y z
N PHE A 1 -1.50 -8.74 -11.13
CA PHE A 1 -1.84 -9.62 -10.00
C PHE A 1 -3.17 -10.30 -10.27
N SER A 2 -3.38 -11.49 -9.67
CA SER A 2 -4.74 -12.00 -9.49
C SER A 2 -5.48 -11.11 -8.49
N PHE A 3 -6.82 -11.16 -8.49
CA PHE A 3 -7.63 -10.36 -7.55
C PHE A 3 -7.25 -10.65 -6.09
N GLY A 4 -7.13 -11.94 -5.74
CA GLY A 4 -6.77 -12.37 -4.38
C GLY A 4 -5.38 -11.90 -3.97
N GLU A 5 -4.40 -11.98 -4.88
CA GLU A 5 -3.04 -11.51 -4.60
C GLU A 5 -3.02 -10.00 -4.31
N ALA A 6 -3.65 -9.18 -5.14
CA ALA A 6 -3.73 -7.73 -4.94
C ALA A 6 -4.48 -7.38 -3.64
N PHE A 7 -5.54 -8.12 -3.32
CA PHE A 7 -6.30 -7.96 -2.09
C PHE A 7 -5.44 -8.21 -0.85
N PHE A 8 -4.78 -9.38 -0.75
CA PHE A 8 -3.97 -9.71 0.43
C PHE A 8 -2.74 -8.82 0.58
N ARG A 9 -2.11 -8.40 -0.53
CA ARG A 9 -1.07 -7.35 -0.51
C ARG A 9 -1.61 -6.03 0.04
N GLY A 10 -2.85 -5.67 -0.28
CA GLY A 10 -3.52 -4.48 0.27
C GLY A 10 -3.83 -4.60 1.77
N VAL A 11 -4.24 -5.77 2.25
CA VAL A 11 -4.48 -6.03 3.68
C VAL A 11 -3.20 -5.84 4.49
N GLY A 12 -2.11 -6.48 4.07
CA GLY A 12 -0.81 -6.36 4.75
C GLY A 12 -0.26 -4.94 4.72
N CYS A 13 -0.46 -4.22 3.61
CA CYS A 13 -0.08 -2.81 3.50
C CYS A 13 -0.72 -1.98 4.61
N ASN A 14 -2.05 -1.97 4.67
CA ASN A 14 -2.74 -1.02 5.55
C ASN A 14 -2.66 -1.42 7.02
N TRP A 15 -2.40 -2.70 7.32
CA TRP A 15 -2.01 -3.11 8.68
C TRP A 15 -0.76 -2.37 9.16
N LEU A 16 0.29 -2.35 8.32
CA LEU A 16 1.55 -1.68 8.66
C LEU A 16 1.43 -0.15 8.66
N VAL A 17 0.60 0.42 7.77
CA VAL A 17 0.30 1.86 7.79
C VAL A 17 -0.44 2.25 9.08
N CYS A 18 -1.46 1.50 9.49
CA CYS A 18 -2.16 1.75 10.76
C CYS A 18 -1.23 1.60 11.97
N LEU A 19 -0.34 0.61 11.96
CA LEU A 19 0.68 0.46 12.99
C LEU A 19 1.64 1.65 13.04
N ALA A 20 2.09 2.16 11.89
CA ALA A 20 2.96 3.34 11.80
C ALA A 20 2.32 4.57 12.47
N ILE A 21 1.06 4.84 12.15
CA ILE A 21 0.30 5.95 12.71
C ILE A 21 0.08 5.74 14.21
N TRP A 22 -0.24 4.53 14.64
CA TRP A 22 -0.39 4.20 16.06
C TRP A 22 0.88 4.49 16.86
N LEU A 23 2.04 4.02 16.38
CA LEU A 23 3.34 4.27 17.02
C LEU A 23 3.68 5.77 17.07
N SER A 24 3.38 6.50 16.01
CA SER A 24 3.55 7.95 15.95
C SER A 24 2.69 8.69 16.97
N VAL A 25 1.41 8.33 17.08
CA VAL A 25 0.48 8.94 18.04
C VAL A 25 0.86 8.61 19.49
N ALA A 26 1.42 7.42 19.75
CA ALA A 26 1.87 7.01 21.08
C ALA A 26 3.17 7.72 21.53
N SER A 27 3.96 8.26 20.61
CA SER A 27 5.24 8.91 20.91
C SER A 27 5.08 10.39 21.33
N LYS A 28 5.89 10.82 22.30
CA LYS A 28 5.88 12.18 22.86
C LYS A 28 6.90 13.12 22.23
N ASP A 29 7.87 12.59 21.49
CA ASP A 29 8.96 13.34 20.88
C ASP A 29 9.03 13.11 19.36
N ILE A 30 9.66 14.05 18.65
CA ILE A 30 9.71 14.02 17.18
C ILE A 30 10.51 12.80 16.68
N THR A 31 11.60 12.45 17.36
CA THR A 31 12.46 11.32 16.97
C THR A 31 11.69 10.01 17.02
N GLY A 32 10.94 9.76 18.10
CA GLY A 32 10.10 8.58 18.25
C GLY A 32 8.99 8.52 17.20
N LYS A 33 8.40 9.66 16.81
CA LYS A 33 7.43 9.71 15.71
C LYS A 33 8.05 9.32 14.37
N ILE A 34 9.23 9.85 14.06
CA ILE A 34 9.96 9.54 12.83
C ILE A 34 10.29 8.04 12.78
N LEU A 35 10.91 7.50 13.84
CA LEU A 35 11.30 6.09 13.88
C LEU A 35 10.09 5.15 13.88
N GLY A 36 9.02 5.50 14.60
CA GLY A 36 7.77 4.75 14.65
C GLY A 36 7.07 4.64 13.30
N ILE A 37 7.22 5.66 12.44
CA ILE A 37 6.69 5.62 11.06
C ILE A 37 7.66 4.92 10.11
N TYR A 38 8.96 5.19 10.23
CA TYR A 38 9.97 4.77 9.25
C TYR A 38 10.00 3.26 9.02
N PHE A 39 10.08 2.46 10.09
CA PHE A 39 10.24 1.01 9.94
C PHE A 39 9.00 0.31 9.37
N PRO A 40 7.77 0.56 9.82
CA PRO A 40 6.59 -0.07 9.22
C PRO A 40 6.38 0.33 7.75
N ILE A 41 6.63 1.60 7.40
CA ILE A 41 6.50 2.07 6.01
C ILE A 41 7.55 1.41 5.12
N MET A 42 8.82 1.42 5.54
CA MET A 42 9.89 0.72 4.83
C MET A 42 9.57 -0.76 4.63
N THR A 43 9.05 -1.42 5.67
CA THR A 43 8.73 -2.86 5.63
C THR A 43 7.67 -3.16 4.58
N PHE A 44 6.54 -2.44 4.54
CA PHE A 44 5.49 -2.76 3.55
C PHE A 44 5.97 -2.48 2.12
N VAL A 45 6.76 -1.43 1.93
CA VAL A 45 7.33 -1.08 0.61
C VAL A 45 8.31 -2.16 0.16
N ALA A 46 9.22 -2.59 1.04
CA ALA A 46 10.20 -3.63 0.75
C ALA A 46 9.56 -5.00 0.45
N LEU A 47 8.45 -5.32 1.12
CA LEU A 47 7.67 -6.53 0.86
C LEU A 47 6.81 -6.45 -0.41
N GLY A 48 6.74 -5.29 -1.07
CA GLY A 48 5.89 -5.08 -2.25
C GLY A 48 4.40 -5.18 -1.92
N PHE A 49 4.01 -4.70 -0.73
CA PHE A 49 2.60 -4.52 -0.39
C PHE A 49 2.04 -3.27 -1.08
N GLU A 50 0.74 -3.31 -1.35
CA GLU A 50 0.09 -2.36 -2.26
C GLU A 50 -0.74 -1.36 -1.47
N HIS A 51 -0.47 -0.07 -1.66
CA HIS A 51 -1.25 1.02 -1.07
C HIS A 51 -2.03 1.73 -2.17
N SER A 52 -3.36 1.70 -2.07
CA SER A 52 -4.27 2.27 -3.09
C SER A 52 -3.93 3.71 -3.47
N ILE A 53 -3.64 4.57 -2.49
CA ILE A 53 -3.29 5.97 -2.73
C ILE A 53 -1.90 6.12 -3.38
N ALA A 54 -0.93 5.27 -3.03
CA ALA A 54 0.38 5.31 -3.69
C ALA A 54 0.23 4.88 -5.16
N ASN A 55 -0.64 3.90 -5.42
CA ASN A 55 -0.90 3.39 -6.75
C ASN A 55 -1.65 4.41 -7.64
N MET A 56 -2.48 5.27 -7.05
CA MET A 56 -3.09 6.43 -7.73
C MET A 56 -2.05 7.45 -8.21
N PHE A 57 -0.82 7.42 -7.69
CA PHE A 57 0.28 8.23 -8.20
C PHE A 57 1.14 7.45 -9.21
N PHE A 58 1.71 6.31 -8.79
CA PHE A 58 2.70 5.60 -9.59
C PHE A 58 2.15 5.03 -10.91
N ILE A 59 0.93 4.49 -10.91
CA ILE A 59 0.37 3.85 -12.10
C ILE A 59 -0.04 4.90 -13.15
N PRO A 60 -0.74 6.00 -12.80
CA PRO A 60 -0.97 7.11 -13.73
C PRO A 60 0.31 7.77 -14.24
N MET A 61 1.32 7.95 -13.38
CA MET A 61 2.63 8.44 -13.82
C MET A 61 3.22 7.52 -14.89
N GLY A 62 3.21 6.21 -14.67
CA GLY A 62 3.64 5.23 -15.68
C GLY A 62 2.83 5.32 -16.98
N LEU A 63 1.51 5.52 -16.89
CA LEU A 63 0.64 5.66 -18.06
C LEU A 63 0.95 6.89 -18.91
N LEU A 64 1.33 8.01 -18.28
CA LEU A 64 1.73 9.24 -18.96
C LEU A 64 3.07 9.08 -19.68
N LEU A 65 4.02 8.38 -19.06
CA LEU A 65 5.38 8.23 -19.57
C LEU A 65 5.55 7.05 -20.53
N LYS A 66 4.56 6.16 -20.66
CA LYS A 66 4.70 4.89 -21.40
C LYS A 66 4.97 5.02 -22.90
N ASN A 67 4.79 6.20 -23.50
CA ASN A 67 4.99 6.47 -24.93
C ASN A 67 6.22 7.34 -25.20
N ASP A 68 6.93 7.77 -24.16
CA ASP A 68 8.13 8.59 -24.29
C ASP A 68 9.32 7.71 -24.69
N ILE A 69 9.89 7.95 -25.88
CA ILE A 69 10.96 7.12 -26.45
C ILE A 69 12.23 7.15 -25.60
N ASP A 70 12.60 8.31 -25.06
CA ASP A 70 13.83 8.46 -24.29
C ASP A 70 13.71 7.70 -22.96
N ILE A 71 12.58 7.86 -22.27
CA ILE A 71 12.30 7.16 -21.01
C ILE A 71 12.16 5.64 -21.22
N LEU A 72 11.50 5.21 -22.30
CA LEU A 72 11.37 3.79 -22.64
C LEU A 72 12.72 3.12 -22.91
N THR A 73 13.62 3.84 -23.59
CA THR A 73 14.97 3.36 -23.91
C THR A 73 15.80 3.27 -22.64
N MET A 74 15.79 4.31 -21.80
CA MET A 74 16.55 4.35 -20.54
C MET A 74 16.03 3.33 -19.50
N SER A 75 14.72 3.06 -19.46
CA SER A 75 14.12 2.13 -18.49
C SER A 75 14.26 0.65 -18.87
N GLY A 76 14.62 0.33 -20.12
CA GLY A 76 14.69 -1.06 -20.60
C GLY A 76 13.30 -1.76 -20.66
N LEU A 77 12.22 -0.98 -20.69
CA LEU A 77 10.83 -1.47 -20.68
C LEU A 77 10.18 -1.51 -22.07
N THR A 78 10.96 -1.30 -23.13
CA THR A 78 10.48 -1.34 -24.52
C THR A 78 9.72 -2.65 -24.80
N GLY A 79 8.46 -2.53 -25.24
CA GLY A 79 7.58 -3.67 -25.52
C GLY A 79 6.97 -4.37 -24.29
N LYS A 80 7.31 -3.97 -23.06
CA LYS A 80 6.82 -4.62 -21.81
C LYS A 80 5.62 -3.92 -21.16
N LEU A 81 5.16 -2.80 -21.73
CA LEU A 81 4.13 -1.94 -21.14
C LEU A 81 2.71 -2.18 -21.70
N SER A 82 2.50 -3.26 -22.46
CA SER A 82 1.19 -3.61 -23.04
C SER A 82 0.11 -3.81 -21.98
N ASN A 83 0.49 -4.29 -20.79
CA ASN A 83 -0.42 -4.47 -19.66
C ASN A 83 -0.70 -3.17 -18.88
N LEU A 84 0.06 -2.09 -19.11
CA LEU A 84 -0.15 -0.82 -18.45
C LEU A 84 -1.27 -0.04 -19.15
N THR A 85 -2.48 -0.29 -18.67
CA THR A 85 -3.72 0.30 -19.19
C THR A 85 -4.57 0.81 -18.04
N LEU A 86 -5.38 1.83 -18.31
CA LEU A 86 -6.30 2.40 -17.32
C LEU A 86 -7.31 1.35 -16.84
N GLN A 87 -7.81 0.50 -17.74
CA GLN A 87 -8.74 -0.58 -17.38
C GLN A 87 -8.11 -1.56 -16.37
N ARG A 88 -6.88 -2.04 -16.63
CA ARG A 88 -6.19 -2.95 -15.71
C ARG A 88 -5.82 -2.27 -14.41
N PHE A 89 -5.51 -0.97 -14.43
CA PHE A 89 -5.31 -0.19 -13.22
C PHE A 89 -6.54 -0.26 -12.31
N PHE A 90 -7.74 0.07 -12.82
CA PHE A 90 -8.95 0.05 -12.00
C PHE A 90 -9.34 -1.38 -11.55
N VAL A 91 -9.37 -2.33 -12.48
CA VAL A 91 -9.94 -3.67 -12.23
C VAL A 91 -8.96 -4.59 -11.49
N ASN A 92 -7.68 -4.59 -11.87
CA ASN A 92 -6.70 -5.55 -11.35
C ASN A 92 -5.84 -4.99 -10.22
N ASN A 93 -5.89 -3.70 -9.94
CA ASN A 93 -5.12 -3.07 -8.87
C ASN A 93 -6.03 -2.26 -7.94
N LEU A 94 -6.64 -1.17 -8.41
CA LEU A 94 -7.27 -0.19 -7.54
C LEU A 94 -8.41 -0.78 -6.70
N ILE A 95 -9.35 -1.50 -7.32
CA ILE A 95 -10.46 -2.14 -6.60
C ILE A 95 -9.97 -3.15 -5.56
N PRO A 96 -9.22 -4.21 -5.93
CA PRO A 96 -8.79 -5.22 -4.95
C PRO A 96 -7.89 -4.64 -3.87
N VAL A 97 -6.95 -3.74 -4.21
CA VAL A 97 -6.05 -3.12 -3.23
C VAL A 97 -6.81 -2.22 -2.28
N THR A 98 -7.78 -1.43 -2.76
CA THR A 98 -8.60 -0.56 -1.89
C THR A 98 -9.42 -1.38 -0.90
N LEU A 99 -10.06 -2.46 -1.37
CA LEU A 99 -10.79 -3.40 -0.50
C LEU A 99 -9.85 -4.02 0.52
N GLY A 100 -8.66 -4.44 0.10
CA GLY A 100 -7.62 -4.96 0.99
C GLY A 100 -7.20 -3.93 2.03
N ASN A 101 -6.96 -2.68 1.63
CA ASN A 101 -6.58 -1.61 2.56
C ASN A 101 -7.68 -1.34 3.59
N ILE A 102 -8.96 -1.26 3.17
CA ILE A 102 -10.09 -1.07 4.11
C ILE A 102 -10.09 -2.20 5.15
N ILE A 103 -10.01 -3.45 4.70
CA ILE A 103 -10.04 -4.62 5.58
C ILE A 103 -8.81 -4.65 6.51
N GLY A 104 -7.61 -4.37 6.00
CA GLY A 104 -6.39 -4.33 6.80
C GLY A 104 -6.44 -3.27 7.91
N GLY A 105 -7.00 -2.10 7.60
CA GLY A 105 -7.19 -1.04 8.59
C GLY A 105 -8.25 -1.38 9.63
N SER A 106 -9.40 -1.91 9.19
CA SER A 106 -10.46 -2.31 10.12
C SER A 106 -10.04 -3.45 11.03
N LEU A 107 -9.32 -4.46 10.51
CA LEU A 107 -8.83 -5.59 11.31
C LEU A 107 -7.89 -5.12 12.42
N PHE A 108 -6.95 -4.22 12.10
CA PHE A 108 -6.04 -3.66 13.10
C PHE A 108 -6.82 -2.98 14.24
N VAL A 109 -7.78 -2.11 13.91
CA VAL A 109 -8.60 -1.40 14.90
C VAL A 109 -9.48 -2.36 15.70
N SER A 110 -10.15 -3.31 15.05
CA SER A 110 -11.01 -4.29 15.72
C SER A 110 -10.24 -5.19 16.69
N VAL A 111 -9.04 -5.65 16.32
CA VAL A 111 -8.19 -6.46 17.20
C VAL A 111 -7.76 -5.67 18.43
N VAL A 112 -7.31 -4.42 18.24
CA VAL A 112 -6.92 -3.54 19.35
C VAL A 112 -8.11 -3.28 20.29
N TYR A 113 -9.27 -2.96 19.74
CA TYR A 113 -10.47 -2.70 20.54
C TYR A 113 -10.90 -3.91 21.37
N TRP A 114 -10.88 -5.11 20.76
CA TRP A 114 -11.21 -6.35 21.47
C TRP A 114 -10.25 -6.64 22.62
N LEU A 115 -8.93 -6.47 22.39
CA LEU A 115 -7.90 -6.70 23.40
C LEU A 115 -8.04 -5.76 24.60
N ILE A 116 -8.44 -4.52 24.39
CA ILE A 116 -8.55 -3.50 25.45
C ILE A 116 -9.86 -3.65 26.23
N TYR A 117 -10.99 -3.86 25.56
CA TYR A 117 -12.32 -3.71 26.18
C TYR A 117 -13.05 -5.02 26.44
N LEU A 118 -12.81 -6.07 25.66
CA LEU A 118 -13.63 -7.29 25.67
C LEU A 118 -12.89 -8.53 26.19
N ARG A 119 -11.56 -8.47 26.33
CA ARG A 119 -10.80 -9.51 27.02
C ARG A 119 -11.03 -9.42 28.52
N ARG A 120 -12.06 -10.10 28.99
CA ARG A 120 -12.28 -10.38 30.41
C ARG A 120 -11.17 -11.33 30.88
N ASN A 121 -10.44 -10.95 31.92
CA ASN A 121 -9.41 -11.80 32.55
C ASN A 121 -10.00 -13.14 32.97
#